data_AF-A0A199V9D7-F1
#
_entry.id   AF-A0A199V9D7-F1
#
_cell.length_a   1.000
_cell.length_b   1.000
_cell.length_c   1.000
_cell.angle_alpha   90.00
_cell.angle_beta   90.00
_cell.angle_gamma   90.00
#
_symmetry.space_group_name_H-M   'P 1'
#
loop_
_entity.id
_entity.type
_entity.pdbx_description
1 polymer ?
#
loop_
_entity_poly.entity_id
_entity_poly.type
_entity_poly.pdbx_seq_one_letter_code
_entity_poly.pdbx_strand_id
1 'polypeptide(L)'
;MLFSSSSFLASPRPPPSISLTGKITAVDSAPLSPPRHRSNPSPSRALHWSLPAAASISFLLWSTPVNAGILSGFSGLESVPGPQLPQFDFLNKWNEDNQKKYAEFDSRFKSSTVLKELLEKSRLNKERNQKELQDKYCLRGAEWGVGDCSTEGMTQEERDEFVGMLKKRSKGD
;
A
#
# COMPACT_ATOMS: atom_id res chain seq x y z
N MET A 1 -60.47 -3.42 26.36
CA MET A 1 -59.26 -3.82 27.10
C MET A 1 -58.10 -3.01 26.55
N LEU A 2 -57.50 -2.18 27.40
CA LEU A 2 -56.30 -1.39 27.13
C LEU A 2 -55.08 -2.31 27.17
N PHE A 3 -54.22 -2.30 26.16
CA PHE A 3 -52.79 -2.51 26.35
C PHE A 3 -51.99 -1.66 25.36
N SER A 4 -51.33 -0.67 25.95
CA SER A 4 -50.25 0.13 25.39
C SER A 4 -48.98 -0.74 25.29
N SER A 5 -48.22 -0.64 24.20
CA SER A 5 -46.83 -1.07 24.17
C SER A 5 -46.07 -0.30 23.09
N SER A 6 -45.28 0.66 23.56
CA SER A 6 -44.26 1.39 22.83
C SER A 6 -43.06 0.49 22.50
N SER A 7 -42.45 0.63 21.32
CA SER A 7 -41.12 0.09 21.05
C SER A 7 -40.36 0.89 19.98
N PHE A 8 -39.59 1.86 20.47
CA PHE A 8 -38.25 2.31 20.06
C PHE A 8 -37.84 2.32 18.57
N LEU A 9 -37.82 3.53 17.99
CA LEU A 9 -36.89 3.90 16.93
C LEU A 9 -35.46 3.99 17.51
N ALA A 10 -34.52 3.22 16.97
CA ALA A 10 -33.09 3.37 17.23
C ALA A 10 -32.42 4.03 16.02
N SER A 11 -31.97 5.27 16.20
CA SER A 11 -31.13 6.02 15.26
C SER A 11 -29.65 5.61 15.43
N PRO A 12 -28.84 5.51 14.36
CA PRO A 12 -27.43 5.12 14.46
C PRO A 12 -26.55 6.24 15.03
N ARG A 13 -25.71 5.88 15.99
CA ARG A 13 -24.74 6.74 16.69
C ARG A 13 -23.44 6.87 15.85
N PRO A 14 -22.88 8.08 15.64
CA PRO A 14 -21.59 8.26 14.96
C PRO A 14 -20.38 7.95 15.87
N PRO A 15 -19.20 7.64 15.30
CA PRO A 15 -17.99 7.29 16.05
C PRO A 15 -17.34 8.51 16.75
N PRO A 16 -16.63 8.31 17.87
CA PRO A 16 -15.99 9.40 18.61
C PRO A 16 -14.73 9.91 17.88
N SER A 17 -14.63 11.23 17.73
CA SER A 17 -13.41 11.94 17.35
C SER A 17 -12.52 12.12 18.58
N ILE A 18 -11.25 11.73 18.46
CA ILE A 18 -10.25 11.93 19.51
C ILE A 18 -9.66 13.32 19.29
N SER A 19 -10.15 14.33 20.03
CA SER A 19 -9.54 15.65 20.07
C SER A 19 -8.51 15.71 21.20
N LEU A 20 -7.23 15.88 20.86
CA LEU A 20 -6.18 16.13 21.84
C LEU A 20 -6.14 17.63 22.16
N THR A 21 -6.98 18.07 23.10
CA THR A 21 -6.97 19.44 23.64
C THR A 21 -6.16 19.48 24.93
N GLY A 22 -4.83 19.52 24.78
CA GLY A 22 -3.91 19.89 25.84
C GLY A 22 -3.83 21.41 25.97
N LYS A 23 -4.48 21.96 27.00
CA LYS A 23 -4.51 23.38 27.35
C LYS A 23 -3.13 23.79 27.90
N ILE A 24 -2.32 24.47 27.08
CA ILE A 24 -1.11 25.17 27.55
C ILE A 24 -1.44 26.66 27.57
N THR A 25 -1.43 27.22 28.78
CA THR A 25 -1.63 28.64 29.06
C THR A 25 -0.50 29.47 28.48
N ALA A 26 -0.86 30.48 27.69
CA ALA A 26 0.03 31.49 27.16
C ALA A 26 0.63 32.37 28.27
N VAL A 27 1.93 32.65 28.16
CA VAL A 27 2.54 33.86 28.74
C VAL A 27 3.30 34.54 27.60
N ASP A 28 2.86 35.74 27.27
CA ASP A 28 3.36 36.61 26.22
C ASP A 28 4.45 37.54 26.81
N SER A 29 5.56 37.74 26.10
CA SER A 29 6.55 38.80 26.31
C SER A 29 7.54 38.88 25.14
N ALA A 30 7.20 39.72 24.15
CA ALA A 30 7.98 40.71 23.38
C ALA A 30 9.53 40.59 23.13
N PRO A 31 10.06 41.26 22.07
CA PRO A 31 11.12 40.76 21.18
C PRO A 31 12.52 41.39 21.38
N LEU A 32 13.56 40.73 20.86
CA LEU A 32 14.86 41.36 20.60
C LEU A 32 15.55 40.78 19.35
N SER A 33 16.02 41.65 18.46
CA SER A 33 16.95 41.39 17.35
C SER A 33 18.03 42.49 17.40
N PRO A 34 19.18 42.46 16.67
CA PRO A 34 19.78 41.50 15.71
C PRO A 34 21.28 41.16 16.10
N PRO A 35 22.23 40.66 15.24
CA PRO A 35 22.72 41.30 14.00
C PRO A 35 22.89 40.37 12.78
N ARG A 36 22.81 40.97 11.59
CA ARG A 36 23.21 40.40 10.30
C ARG A 36 24.74 40.50 10.14
N HIS A 37 25.39 39.39 9.83
CA HIS A 37 26.70 39.40 9.17
C HIS A 37 26.53 39.07 7.69
N ARG A 38 26.87 40.05 6.84
CA ARG A 38 26.96 39.91 5.38
C ARG A 38 28.42 39.64 5.04
N SER A 39 28.75 38.46 4.53
CA SER A 39 30.05 38.20 3.90
C SER A 39 29.85 37.87 2.43
N ASN A 40 30.56 38.62 1.57
CA ASN A 40 30.65 38.36 0.13
C ASN A 40 31.49 37.07 -0.09
N PRO A 41 31.11 36.15 -0.99
CA PRO A 41 31.89 34.96 -1.24
C PRO A 41 33.09 35.24 -2.15
N SER A 42 34.27 34.80 -1.70
CA SER A 42 35.52 34.69 -2.47
C SER A 42 35.37 33.67 -3.63
N PRO A 43 36.04 33.90 -4.79
CA PRO A 43 35.86 33.08 -6.01
C PRO A 43 36.45 31.66 -5.91
N SER A 44 37.15 31.33 -4.83
CA SER A 44 37.76 30.00 -4.63
C SER A 44 36.74 28.89 -4.33
N ARG A 45 35.49 29.24 -3.99
CA ARG A 45 34.42 28.25 -3.77
C ARG A 45 33.89 27.64 -5.07
N ALA A 46 34.11 28.22 -6.25
CA ALA A 46 33.59 27.62 -7.49
C ALA A 46 34.38 26.36 -7.91
N LEU A 47 35.66 26.24 -7.55
CA LEU A 47 36.54 25.16 -8.00
C LEU A 47 36.50 23.90 -7.13
N HIS A 48 36.02 23.98 -5.88
CA HIS A 48 35.92 22.79 -5.01
C HIS A 48 34.68 21.92 -5.30
N TRP A 49 33.66 22.47 -5.98
CA TRP A 49 32.45 21.73 -6.35
C TRP A 49 32.52 21.06 -7.72
N SER A 50 33.41 21.52 -8.61
CA SER A 50 33.57 20.92 -9.94
C SER A 50 34.40 19.64 -9.95
N LEU A 51 35.34 19.47 -9.01
CA LEU A 51 36.16 18.26 -8.88
C LEU A 51 35.35 16.98 -8.52
N PRO A 52 34.47 16.99 -7.51
CA PRO A 52 33.66 15.83 -7.16
C PRO A 52 32.66 15.45 -8.26
N ALA A 53 32.14 16.46 -8.98
CA ALA A 53 31.16 16.27 -10.05
C ALA A 53 31.78 15.61 -11.30
N ALA A 54 33.02 15.94 -11.66
CA ALA A 54 33.70 15.32 -12.79
C ALA A 54 34.13 13.87 -12.50
N ALA A 55 34.55 13.57 -11.27
CA ALA A 55 34.90 12.21 -10.85
C ALA A 55 33.68 11.27 -10.85
N SER A 56 32.51 11.73 -10.42
CA SER A 56 31.28 10.93 -10.43
C SER A 56 30.76 10.66 -11.85
N ILE A 57 30.89 11.62 -12.78
CA ILE A 57 30.57 11.39 -14.20
C ILE A 57 31.55 10.38 -14.82
N SER A 58 32.81 10.38 -14.40
CA SER A 58 33.82 9.42 -14.89
C SER A 58 33.52 7.99 -14.45
N PHE A 59 32.94 7.76 -13.25
CA PHE A 59 32.45 6.44 -12.84
C PHE A 59 31.19 5.99 -13.60
N LEU A 60 30.31 6.92 -13.99
CA LEU A 60 29.11 6.60 -14.77
C LEU A 60 29.44 6.32 -16.26
N LEU A 61 30.43 7.02 -16.82
CA LEU A 61 30.88 6.81 -18.20
C LEU A 61 31.93 5.71 -18.34
N TRP A 62 32.63 5.32 -17.26
CA TRP A 62 33.38 4.07 -17.19
C TRP A 62 32.39 2.90 -17.10
N SER A 63 31.74 2.61 -18.21
CA SER A 63 31.09 1.33 -18.46
C SER A 63 32.08 0.43 -19.19
N THR A 64 33.06 -0.11 -18.47
CA THR A 64 33.62 -1.39 -18.89
C THR A 64 32.47 -2.38 -18.80
N PRO A 65 32.06 -3.05 -19.89
CA PRO A 65 31.05 -4.08 -19.80
C PRO A 65 31.60 -5.17 -18.87
N VAL A 66 31.18 -5.16 -17.61
CA VAL A 66 31.30 -6.32 -16.74
C VAL A 66 30.32 -7.33 -17.30
N ASN A 67 30.85 -8.13 -18.22
CA ASN A 67 30.30 -9.42 -18.53
C ASN A 67 30.12 -10.14 -17.18
N ALA A 68 28.89 -10.51 -16.82
CA ALA A 68 28.58 -11.27 -15.61
C ALA A 68 29.11 -12.71 -15.71
N GLY A 69 30.41 -12.87 -15.98
CA GLY A 69 31.01 -14.11 -16.44
C GLY A 69 32.50 -14.28 -16.16
N ILE A 70 33.10 -13.46 -15.28
CA ILE A 70 34.50 -13.71 -14.81
C ILE A 70 34.56 -13.86 -13.27
N LEU A 71 33.58 -13.35 -12.53
CA LEU A 71 33.48 -13.53 -11.07
C LEU A 71 32.17 -14.21 -10.63
N SER A 72 31.19 -14.41 -11.53
CA SER A 72 29.91 -15.09 -11.23
C SER A 72 30.03 -16.62 -11.14
N GLY A 73 31.22 -17.11 -10.79
CA GLY A 73 31.52 -18.52 -10.58
C GLY A 73 32.59 -18.75 -9.50
N PHE A 74 33.10 -17.70 -8.86
CA PHE A 74 33.97 -17.88 -7.70
C PHE A 74 33.07 -18.13 -6.49
N SER A 75 32.83 -19.40 -6.21
CA SER A 75 32.36 -19.82 -4.90
C SER A 75 33.38 -19.32 -3.88
N GLY A 76 33.05 -18.25 -3.14
CA GLY A 76 33.90 -17.75 -2.06
C GLY A 76 34.20 -18.86 -1.05
N LEU A 77 35.13 -18.63 -0.12
CA LEU A 77 35.42 -19.52 1.03
C LEU A 77 34.15 -19.93 1.83
N GLU A 78 33.03 -19.26 1.58
CA GLU A 78 31.67 -19.51 2.07
C GLU A 78 31.07 -20.83 1.57
N SER A 79 31.64 -21.45 0.51
CA SER A 79 31.15 -22.73 -0.02
C SER A 79 31.95 -23.93 0.45
N VAL A 80 32.90 -23.77 1.39
CA VAL A 80 33.52 -24.93 2.03
C VAL A 80 32.40 -25.57 2.84
N PRO A 81 31.87 -26.74 2.43
CA PRO A 81 30.79 -27.37 3.17
C PRO A 81 31.31 -27.61 4.57
N GLY A 82 30.64 -26.99 5.55
CA GLY A 82 31.00 -27.15 6.96
C GLY A 82 31.09 -28.65 7.28
N PRO A 83 32.01 -29.04 8.17
CA PRO A 83 32.13 -30.44 8.58
C PRO A 83 30.73 -30.97 8.95
N GLN A 84 30.40 -32.18 8.49
CA GLN A 84 29.10 -32.77 8.77
C GLN A 84 28.92 -32.82 10.29
N LEU A 85 27.96 -32.04 10.80
CA LEU A 85 27.68 -32.05 12.23
C LEU A 85 27.27 -33.47 12.61
N PRO A 86 27.83 -34.04 13.69
CA PRO A 86 27.37 -35.31 14.21
C PRO A 86 25.86 -35.20 14.46
N GLN A 87 25.09 -36.07 13.81
CA GLN A 87 23.65 -36.11 13.97
C GLN A 87 23.35 -36.64 15.36
N PHE A 88 23.02 -35.72 16.27
CA PHE A 88 22.54 -36.10 17.58
C PHE A 88 21.04 -36.39 17.47
N ASP A 89 20.62 -37.60 17.86
CA ASP A 89 19.21 -38.05 17.79
C ASP A 89 18.25 -37.07 18.49
N PHE A 90 18.73 -36.38 19.52
CA PHE A 90 17.99 -35.33 20.21
C PHE A 90 17.72 -34.10 19.34
N LEU A 91 18.70 -33.61 18.57
CA LEU A 91 18.53 -32.43 17.72
C LEU A 91 17.58 -32.72 16.56
N ASN A 92 17.67 -33.91 15.98
CA ASN A 92 16.75 -34.36 14.94
C ASN A 92 15.32 -34.46 15.48
N LYS A 93 15.13 -35.14 16.62
CA LYS A 93 13.82 -35.24 17.27
C LYS A 93 13.25 -33.86 17.65
N TRP A 94 14.07 -32.97 18.20
CA TRP A 94 13.66 -31.60 18.52
C TRP A 94 13.21 -30.85 17.26
N ASN A 95 14.00 -30.90 16.18
CA ASN A 95 13.68 -30.22 14.94
C ASN A 95 12.38 -30.76 14.31
N GLU A 96 12.22 -32.08 14.29
CA GLU A 96 10.97 -32.73 13.85
C GLU A 96 9.77 -32.32 14.71
N ASP A 97 9.90 -32.30 16.02
CA ASP A 97 8.81 -31.93 16.92
C ASP A 97 8.43 -30.46 16.75
N ASN A 98 9.39 -29.56 16.51
CA ASN A 98 9.12 -28.17 16.18
C ASN A 98 8.43 -28.04 14.82
N GLN A 99 8.91 -28.75 13.79
CA GLN A 99 8.29 -28.74 12.47
C GLN A 99 6.85 -29.26 12.52
N LYS A 100 6.59 -30.34 13.27
CA LYS A 100 5.24 -30.86 13.53
C LYS A 100 4.37 -29.82 14.22
N LYS A 101 4.90 -29.09 15.20
CA LYS A 101 4.15 -28.01 15.88
C LYS A 101 3.80 -26.87 14.92
N TYR A 102 4.73 -26.41 14.08
CA TYR A 102 4.44 -25.38 13.08
C TYR A 102 3.39 -25.85 12.07
N ALA A 103 3.47 -27.08 11.58
CA ALA A 103 2.49 -27.65 10.66
C ALA A 103 1.10 -27.79 11.32
N GLU A 104 1.07 -28.22 12.58
CA GLU A 104 -0.16 -28.30 13.37
C GLU A 104 -0.80 -26.90 13.53
N PHE A 105 -0.02 -25.88 13.92
CA PHE A 105 -0.52 -24.53 14.04
C PHE A 105 -1.01 -23.97 12.70
N ASP A 106 -0.25 -24.15 11.62
CA ASP A 106 -0.65 -23.69 10.28
C ASP A 106 -1.96 -24.36 9.83
N SER A 107 -2.13 -25.66 10.07
CA SER A 107 -3.38 -26.36 9.78
C SER A 107 -4.56 -25.82 10.60
N ARG A 108 -4.34 -25.52 11.90
CA ARG A 108 -5.33 -24.90 12.78
C ARG A 108 -5.70 -23.50 12.27
N PHE A 109 -4.73 -22.67 11.88
CA PHE A 109 -4.97 -21.36 11.30
C PHE A 109 -5.75 -21.44 9.98
N LYS A 110 -5.37 -22.35 9.07
CA LYS A 110 -6.09 -22.60 7.81
C LYS A 110 -7.52 -23.07 8.01
N SER A 111 -7.74 -23.89 9.04
CA SER A 111 -9.07 -24.41 9.37
C SER A 111 -9.96 -23.41 10.12
N SER A 112 -9.37 -22.35 10.69
CA SER A 112 -10.06 -21.36 11.52
C SER A 112 -11.22 -20.70 10.77
N THR A 113 -12.30 -20.44 11.49
CA THR A 113 -13.52 -19.80 10.94
C THR A 113 -13.24 -18.39 10.47
N VAL A 114 -12.45 -17.62 11.23
CA VAL A 114 -12.08 -16.24 10.94
C VAL A 114 -11.34 -16.12 9.60
N LEU A 115 -10.36 -16.99 9.34
CA LEU A 115 -9.61 -16.93 8.08
C LEU A 115 -10.52 -17.23 6.88
N LYS A 116 -11.39 -18.24 7.01
CA LYS A 116 -12.35 -18.60 5.95
C LYS A 116 -13.30 -17.45 5.63
N GLU A 117 -13.84 -16.80 6.65
CA GLU A 117 -14.72 -15.64 6.50
C GLU A 117 -13.99 -14.46 5.83
N LEU A 118 -12.75 -14.17 6.24
CA LEU A 118 -11.96 -13.09 5.64
C LEU A 118 -11.59 -13.36 4.18
N LEU A 119 -11.27 -14.61 3.84
CA LEU A 119 -11.00 -15.02 2.46
C LEU A 119 -12.24 -14.93 1.59
N GLU A 120 -13.40 -15.34 2.10
CA GLU A 120 -14.68 -15.20 1.41
C GLU A 120 -15.03 -13.72 1.18
N LYS A 121 -14.93 -12.89 2.23
CA LYS A 121 -15.12 -11.43 2.13
C LYS A 121 -14.16 -10.79 1.13
N SER A 122 -12.89 -11.21 1.12
CA SER A 122 -11.89 -10.70 0.17
C SER A 122 -12.26 -11.03 -1.28
N ARG A 123 -12.72 -12.26 -1.55
CA ARG A 123 -13.19 -12.66 -2.89
C ARG A 123 -14.41 -11.87 -3.32
N LEU A 124 -15.43 -11.78 -2.46
CA LEU A 124 -16.65 -11.01 -2.74
C LEU A 124 -16.36 -9.53 -2.97
N ASN A 125 -15.46 -8.93 -2.17
CA ASN A 125 -15.06 -7.54 -2.34
C ASN A 125 -14.27 -7.31 -3.64
N LYS A 126 -13.43 -8.26 -4.06
CA LYS A 126 -12.71 -8.18 -5.33
C LYS A 126 -13.67 -8.12 -6.51
N GLU A 127 -14.65 -9.03 -6.55
CA GLU A 127 -15.64 -9.08 -7.63
C GLU A 127 -16.55 -7.85 -7.62
N ARG A 128 -17.01 -7.41 -6.44
CA ARG A 128 -17.81 -6.19 -6.31
C ARG A 128 -17.04 -4.97 -6.79
N ASN A 129 -15.81 -4.77 -6.32
CA ASN A 129 -14.98 -3.62 -6.71
C ASN A 129 -14.65 -3.64 -8.21
N GLN A 130 -14.40 -4.81 -8.79
CA GLN A 130 -14.18 -4.93 -10.24
C GLN A 130 -15.40 -4.47 -11.04
N LYS A 131 -16.60 -4.91 -10.64
CA LYS A 131 -17.87 -4.49 -11.28
C LYS A 131 -18.12 -2.99 -11.09
N GLU A 132 -18.00 -2.49 -9.87
CA GLU A 132 -18.20 -1.05 -9.57
C GLU A 132 -17.23 -0.17 -10.37
N LEU A 133 -15.97 -0.58 -10.51
CA LEU A 133 -15.00 0.13 -11.34
C LEU A 133 -15.42 0.12 -12.80
N GLN A 134 -15.74 -1.06 -13.36
CA GLN A 134 -16.20 -1.19 -14.74
C GLN A 134 -17.44 -0.32 -15.00
N ASP A 135 -18.42 -0.35 -14.12
CA ASP A 135 -19.64 0.46 -14.22
C ASP A 135 -19.32 1.96 -14.18
N LYS A 136 -18.39 2.41 -13.33
CA LYS A 136 -17.92 3.82 -13.29
C LYS A 136 -17.24 4.24 -14.58
N TYR A 137 -16.38 3.38 -15.15
CA TYR A 137 -15.73 3.66 -16.44
C TYR A 137 -16.75 3.66 -17.58
N CYS A 138 -17.68 2.73 -17.57
CA CYS A 138 -18.75 2.62 -18.56
C CYS A 138 -19.69 3.84 -18.52
N LEU A 139 -20.05 4.31 -17.32
CA LEU A 139 -20.81 5.54 -17.12
C LEU A 139 -20.12 6.75 -17.73
N ARG A 140 -18.84 6.94 -17.42
CA ARG A 140 -18.06 8.04 -17.97
C ARG A 140 -17.90 7.91 -19.48
N GLY A 141 -17.68 6.70 -20.00
CA GLY A 141 -17.60 6.45 -21.44
C GLY A 141 -18.91 6.76 -22.16
N ALA A 142 -20.04 6.38 -21.57
CA ALA A 142 -21.37 6.65 -22.11
C ALA A 142 -21.72 8.14 -22.11
N GLU A 143 -21.30 8.90 -21.10
CA GLU A 143 -21.49 10.35 -21.02
C GLU A 143 -20.64 11.11 -22.04
N TRP A 144 -19.43 10.63 -22.32
CA TRP A 144 -18.48 11.29 -23.22
C TRP A 144 -18.52 10.76 -24.65
N GLY A 145 -19.23 9.66 -24.90
CA GLY A 145 -19.34 9.02 -26.21
C GLY A 145 -18.04 8.32 -26.65
N VAL A 146 -17.23 7.80 -25.73
CA VAL A 146 -15.92 7.21 -26.05
C VAL A 146 -15.76 5.82 -25.41
N GLY A 147 -15.27 4.85 -26.20
CA GLY A 147 -14.91 3.50 -25.75
C GLY A 147 -15.99 2.43 -25.98
N ASP A 148 -15.78 1.26 -25.38
CA ASP A 148 -16.65 0.07 -25.56
C ASP A 148 -18.08 0.26 -25.02
N CYS A 149 -18.30 1.29 -24.18
CA CYS A 149 -19.60 1.71 -23.66
C CYS A 149 -20.12 3.00 -24.32
N SER A 150 -19.62 3.36 -25.50
CA SER A 150 -20.07 4.57 -26.20
C SER A 150 -21.55 4.49 -26.57
N THR A 151 -22.24 5.61 -26.40
CA THR A 151 -23.63 5.81 -26.84
C THR A 151 -23.70 6.58 -28.16
N GLU A 152 -22.57 6.70 -28.85
CA GLU A 152 -22.48 7.33 -30.17
C GLU A 152 -23.33 6.55 -31.17
N GLY A 153 -24.30 7.24 -31.79
CA GLY A 153 -25.27 6.62 -32.71
C GLY A 153 -26.62 6.23 -32.09
N MET A 154 -26.78 6.31 -30.77
CA MET A 154 -28.10 6.17 -30.11
C MET A 154 -28.89 7.48 -30.16
N THR A 155 -30.24 7.41 -30.09
CA THR A 155 -31.05 8.62 -29.90
C THR A 155 -30.78 9.22 -28.53
N GLN A 156 -31.16 10.49 -28.35
CA GLN A 156 -30.93 11.17 -27.08
C GLN A 156 -31.71 10.51 -25.94
N GLU A 157 -32.92 10.02 -26.22
CA GLU A 157 -33.75 9.30 -25.25
C GLU A 157 -33.13 7.96 -24.84
N GLU A 158 -32.65 7.18 -25.80
CA GLU A 158 -32.00 5.88 -25.55
C GLU A 158 -30.71 6.03 -24.74
N ARG A 159 -29.95 7.09 -24.99
CA ARG A 159 -28.75 7.43 -24.23
C ARG A 159 -29.06 7.72 -22.77
N ASP A 160 -30.06 8.55 -22.52
CA ASP A 160 -30.43 8.95 -21.15
C ASP A 160 -31.01 7.77 -20.37
N GLU A 161 -31.75 6.87 -21.03
CA GLU A 161 -32.22 5.62 -20.43
C GLU A 161 -31.05 4.69 -20.06
N PHE A 162 -30.09 4.51 -20.96
CA PHE A 162 -28.90 3.69 -20.72
C PHE A 162 -28.03 4.23 -19.59
N VAL A 163 -27.75 5.54 -19.60
CA VAL A 163 -27.00 6.22 -18.53
C VAL A 163 -27.78 6.14 -17.20
N GLY A 164 -29.11 6.24 -17.25
CA GLY A 164 -29.98 6.05 -16.09
C GLY A 164 -29.88 4.65 -15.48
N MET A 165 -29.86 3.61 -16.32
CA MET A 165 -29.66 2.22 -15.89
C MET A 165 -28.29 2.02 -15.25
N LEU A 166 -27.22 2.54 -15.87
CA LEU A 166 -25.87 2.44 -15.33
C LEU A 166 -25.72 3.21 -14.00
N LYS A 167 -26.37 4.39 -13.87
CA LYS A 167 -26.36 5.18 -12.64
C LYS A 167 -27.00 4.43 -11.48
N LYS A 168 -28.12 3.73 -11.72
CA LYS A 168 -28.76 2.84 -10.73
C LYS A 168 -27.83 1.72 -10.30
N ARG A 169 -27.20 1.03 -11.25
CA ARG A 169 -26.25 -0.07 -10.95
C ARG A 169 -25.03 0.39 -10.15
N SER A 170 -24.46 1.55 -10.50
CA SER A 170 -23.28 2.10 -9.82
C SER A 170 -23.53 2.60 -8.39
N LYS A 171 -24.78 2.96 -8.05
CA LYS A 171 -25.17 3.46 -6.73
C LYS A 171 -25.53 2.35 -5.74
N GLY A 172 -25.68 1.12 -6.21
CA GLY A 172 -25.87 -0.05 -5.35
C GLY A 172 -27.23 -0.08 -4.64
N ASP A 173 -28.29 0.29 -5.34
CA ASP A 173 -29.69 0.05 -4.92
C ASP A 173 -30.13 -1.39 -5.23
#